data_AF-A0A1Y2MI97-F1
#
_entry.id   AF-A0A1Y2MI97-F1
#
_cell.length_a   1.000
_cell.length_b   1.000
_cell.length_c   1.000
_cell.angle_alpha   90.00
_cell.angle_beta   90.00
_cell.angle_gamma   90.00
#
_symmetry.space_group_name_H-M   'P 1'
#
loop_
_entity.id
_entity.type
_entity.pdbx_description
1 polymer ?
#
loop_
_entity_poly.entity_id
_entity_poly.type
_entity_poly.pdbx_seq_one_letter_code
_entity_poly.pdbx_strand_id
1 'polypeptide(L)'
;MVERDDDRWRARAACRSVDPERFFPTADVGALYDREVARAKRVCRRCPVQAVCREWAIAYLPHGVAGGMSEEERRRARRASARRVRRAELGTNGPAPVLRTDRAHIIAAGRAALAEGVDREEIARTLGVTRRTVDRWAATVTASIIGGGR
;
A
#
# COMPACT_ATOMS: atom_id res chain seq x y z
N MET A 1 -39.31 8.41 -14.95
CA MET A 1 -38.14 9.30 -14.77
C MET A 1 -37.78 9.21 -13.29
N VAL A 2 -36.83 8.34 -12.92
CA VAL A 2 -36.48 8.11 -11.51
C VAL A 2 -35.44 9.16 -11.14
N GLU A 3 -35.86 10.24 -10.46
CA GLU A 3 -34.90 11.12 -9.80
C GLU A 3 -34.13 10.27 -8.78
N ARG A 4 -32.81 10.18 -8.96
CA ARG A 4 -31.95 9.38 -8.09
C ARG A 4 -31.88 10.12 -6.76
N ASP A 5 -32.59 9.61 -5.76
CA ASP A 5 -32.59 10.12 -4.37
C ASP A 5 -31.14 10.24 -3.80
N ASP A 6 -30.20 9.51 -4.42
CA ASP A 6 -28.75 9.57 -4.23
C ASP A 6 -28.12 10.97 -4.41
N ASP A 7 -28.78 11.94 -5.02
CA ASP A 7 -28.21 13.30 -5.19
C ASP A 7 -28.74 14.33 -4.17
N ARG A 8 -29.75 13.97 -3.38
CA ARG A 8 -30.39 14.88 -2.41
C ARG A 8 -29.44 15.35 -1.31
N TRP A 9 -28.38 14.60 -1.01
CA TRP A 9 -27.36 15.02 -0.06
C TRP A 9 -26.62 16.28 -0.50
N ARG A 10 -26.49 16.53 -1.82
CA ARG A 10 -25.82 17.74 -2.32
C ARG A 10 -26.56 19.01 -1.88
N ALA A 11 -27.88 18.96 -1.73
CA ALA A 11 -28.67 20.09 -1.23
C ALA A 11 -28.32 20.48 0.21
N ARG A 12 -27.83 19.54 1.02
CA ARG A 12 -27.41 19.75 2.42
C ARG A 12 -25.92 20.08 2.55
N ALA A 13 -25.21 20.26 1.44
CA ALA A 13 -23.77 20.49 1.47
C ALA A 13 -23.44 21.93 1.91
N ALA A 14 -22.65 22.06 2.98
CA ALA A 14 -22.22 23.35 3.52
C ALA A 14 -21.35 24.17 2.56
N CYS A 15 -20.73 23.52 1.55
CA CYS A 15 -19.94 24.22 0.54
C CYS A 15 -20.78 25.09 -0.41
N ARG A 16 -22.11 24.92 -0.46
CA ARG A 16 -23.00 25.71 -1.32
C ARG A 16 -23.06 27.19 -0.95
N SER A 17 -22.78 27.53 0.30
CA SER A 17 -22.74 28.91 0.79
C SER A 17 -21.33 29.51 0.74
N VAL A 18 -20.38 28.85 0.09
CA VAL A 18 -18.99 29.28 -0.04
C VAL A 18 -18.67 29.43 -1.53
N ASP A 19 -17.79 30.37 -1.84
CA ASP A 19 -17.26 30.58 -3.19
C ASP A 19 -16.72 29.25 -3.78
N PRO A 20 -17.20 28.82 -4.97
CA PRO A 20 -16.72 27.62 -5.65
C PRO A 20 -15.21 27.60 -5.89
N GLU A 21 -14.60 28.75 -6.20
CA GLU A 21 -13.16 28.87 -6.47
C GLU A 21 -12.32 28.46 -5.26
N ARG A 22 -12.90 28.54 -4.04
CA ARG A 22 -12.27 28.08 -2.81
C ARG A 22 -11.82 26.62 -2.86
N PHE A 23 -12.48 25.80 -3.68
CA PHE A 23 -12.25 24.36 -3.79
C PHE A 23 -11.31 23.99 -4.95
N PHE A 24 -10.88 24.96 -5.75
CA PHE A 24 -9.94 24.78 -6.85
C PHE A 24 -8.67 25.59 -6.56
N PRO A 25 -7.63 24.96 -5.98
CA PRO A 25 -6.35 25.63 -5.75
C PRO A 25 -5.79 26.22 -7.05
N THR A 26 -5.21 27.40 -6.95
CA THR A 26 -4.60 28.12 -8.08
C THR A 26 -3.17 27.65 -8.34
N ALA A 27 -2.47 27.23 -7.29
CA ALA A 27 -1.17 26.60 -7.39
C ALA A 27 -1.32 25.07 -7.51
N ASP A 28 -0.38 24.40 -8.18
CA ASP A 28 -0.37 22.94 -8.25
C ASP A 28 0.39 22.29 -7.09
N VAL A 29 1.42 22.96 -6.56
CA VAL A 29 2.34 22.44 -5.53
C VAL A 29 2.85 23.51 -4.57
N GLY A 30 3.41 23.08 -3.45
CA GLY A 30 4.10 23.93 -2.49
C GLY A 30 3.18 24.59 -1.45
N ALA A 31 3.75 25.53 -0.69
CA ALA A 31 3.08 26.10 0.49
C ALA A 31 1.77 26.84 0.16
N LEU A 32 1.66 27.44 -1.03
CA LEU A 32 0.43 28.10 -1.46
C LEU A 32 -0.69 27.07 -1.68
N TYR A 33 -0.40 26.00 -2.43
CA TYR A 33 -1.31 24.87 -2.62
C TYR A 33 -1.77 24.29 -1.28
N ASP A 34 -0.83 24.01 -0.37
CA ASP A 34 -1.15 23.43 0.94
C ASP A 34 -2.09 24.32 1.76
N ARG A 35 -1.87 25.64 1.74
CA ARG A 35 -2.74 26.62 2.42
C ARG A 35 -4.12 26.67 1.80
N GLU A 36 -4.21 26.67 0.46
CA GLU A 36 -5.47 26.72 -0.26
C GLU A 36 -6.32 25.47 0.01
N VAL A 37 -5.70 24.29 -0.15
CA VAL A 37 -6.28 22.99 0.16
C VAL A 37 -6.71 22.92 1.63
N ALA A 38 -5.87 23.35 2.56
CA ALA A 38 -6.20 23.34 3.98
C ALA A 38 -7.45 24.20 4.28
N ARG A 39 -7.56 25.37 3.65
CA ARG A 39 -8.71 26.27 3.84
C ARG A 39 -9.99 25.73 3.18
N ALA A 40 -9.89 25.05 2.04
CA ALA A 40 -11.02 24.30 1.46
C ALA A 40 -11.47 23.14 2.36
N LYS A 41 -10.51 22.35 2.85
CA LYS A 41 -10.77 21.22 3.78
C LYS A 41 -11.44 21.67 5.08
N ARG A 42 -11.18 22.89 5.57
CA ARG A 42 -11.87 23.44 6.76
C ARG A 42 -13.38 23.53 6.55
N VAL A 43 -13.84 23.90 5.35
CA VAL A 43 -15.27 23.89 5.01
C VAL A 43 -15.80 22.45 5.00
N CYS A 44 -15.08 21.54 4.35
CA CYS A 44 -15.49 20.13 4.30
C CYS A 44 -15.62 19.48 5.68
N ARG A 45 -14.80 19.86 6.68
CA ARG A 45 -14.85 19.29 8.05
C ARG A 45 -16.13 19.63 8.80
N ARG A 46 -16.80 20.72 8.44
CA ARG A 46 -18.07 21.16 9.04
C ARG A 46 -19.29 20.72 8.22
N CYS A 47 -19.08 20.02 7.11
CA CYS A 47 -20.13 19.64 6.19
C CYS A 47 -20.82 18.34 6.67
N PRO A 48 -22.16 18.33 6.87
CA PRO A 48 -22.87 17.15 7.38
C PRO A 48 -22.84 15.96 6.42
N VAL A 49 -22.63 16.23 5.12
CA VAL A 49 -22.59 15.22 4.05
C VAL A 49 -21.17 14.86 3.62
N GLN A 50 -20.17 15.13 4.46
CA GLN A 50 -18.76 14.92 4.11
C GLN A 50 -18.48 13.47 3.67
N ALA A 51 -19.01 12.47 4.38
CA ALA A 51 -18.77 11.05 4.10
C ALA A 51 -19.29 10.64 2.72
N VAL A 52 -20.58 10.88 2.45
CA VAL A 52 -21.20 10.57 1.16
C VAL A 52 -20.54 11.37 0.02
N CYS A 53 -20.22 12.65 0.26
CA CYS A 53 -19.48 13.48 -0.70
C CYS A 53 -18.10 12.90 -1.02
N ARG A 54 -17.39 12.36 -0.03
CA ARG A 54 -16.07 11.76 -0.20
C ARG A 54 -16.15 10.50 -1.06
N GLU A 55 -17.09 9.62 -0.77
CA GLU A 55 -17.29 8.38 -1.53
C GLU A 55 -17.61 8.69 -2.99
N TRP A 56 -18.57 9.59 -3.22
CA TRP A 56 -18.91 10.05 -4.56
C TRP A 56 -17.71 10.72 -5.26
N ALA A 57 -16.97 11.58 -4.57
CA ALA A 57 -15.83 12.29 -5.17
C ALA A 57 -14.66 11.35 -5.51
N ILE A 58 -14.44 10.29 -4.74
CA ILE A 58 -13.43 9.27 -5.05
C ILE A 58 -13.80 8.55 -6.35
N ALA A 59 -15.08 8.26 -6.59
CA ALA A 59 -15.53 7.57 -7.80
C ALA A 59 -15.59 8.49 -9.02
N TYR A 60 -16.13 9.70 -8.88
CA TYR A 60 -16.58 10.49 -10.03
C TYR A 60 -15.89 11.84 -10.20
N LEU A 61 -15.32 12.44 -9.16
CA LEU A 61 -14.80 13.82 -9.24
C LEU A 61 -13.29 13.85 -9.60
N PRO A 62 -12.93 14.40 -10.78
CA PRO A 62 -11.54 14.41 -11.23
C PRO A 62 -10.70 15.44 -10.49
N HIS A 63 -11.19 16.68 -10.34
CA HIS A 63 -10.41 17.84 -9.90
C HIS A 63 -10.95 18.49 -8.62
N GLY A 64 -10.14 19.38 -8.04
CA GLY A 64 -10.50 20.18 -6.87
C GLY A 64 -10.57 19.41 -5.55
N VAL A 65 -10.91 20.10 -4.47
CA VAL A 65 -11.07 19.58 -3.11
C VAL A 65 -12.52 19.19 -2.86
N ALA A 66 -12.77 17.94 -2.46
CA ALA A 66 -14.12 17.45 -2.18
C ALA A 66 -14.11 16.38 -1.10
N GLY A 67 -15.17 16.29 -0.29
CA GLY A 67 -15.28 15.30 0.79
C GLY A 67 -14.15 15.37 1.84
N GLY A 68 -13.48 16.51 1.94
CA GLY A 68 -12.30 16.69 2.80
C GLY A 68 -11.00 16.14 2.23
N MET A 69 -10.96 15.78 0.94
CA MET A 69 -9.79 15.23 0.25
C MET A 69 -9.37 16.13 -0.92
N SER A 70 -8.06 16.31 -1.11
CA SER A 70 -7.49 16.87 -2.32
C SER A 70 -7.59 15.89 -3.49
N GLU A 71 -7.37 16.37 -4.70
CA GLU A 71 -7.30 15.52 -5.89
C GLU A 71 -6.26 14.41 -5.72
N GLU A 72 -5.07 14.73 -5.22
CA GLU A 72 -4.00 13.75 -5.06
C GLU A 72 -4.37 12.67 -4.04
N GLU A 73 -4.99 13.05 -2.92
CA GLU A 73 -5.48 12.11 -1.92
C GLU A 73 -6.56 11.18 -2.49
N ARG A 74 -7.48 11.70 -3.31
CA ARG A 74 -8.48 10.87 -4.00
C ARG A 74 -7.83 9.92 -5.00
N ARG A 75 -6.82 10.37 -5.76
CA ARG A 75 -6.03 9.52 -6.66
C ARG A 75 -5.34 8.40 -5.88
N ARG A 76 -4.76 8.69 -4.70
CA ARG A 76 -4.15 7.68 -3.81
C ARG A 76 -5.19 6.69 -3.28
N ALA A 77 -6.38 7.16 -2.89
CA ALA A 77 -7.47 6.29 -2.42
C ALA A 77 -7.95 5.32 -3.52
N ARG A 78 -8.18 5.82 -4.75
CA ARG A 78 -8.55 4.97 -5.91
C ARG A 78 -7.53 3.85 -6.15
N ARG A 79 -6.23 4.18 -6.12
CA ARG A 79 -5.15 3.20 -6.26
C ARG A 79 -5.12 2.18 -5.13
N ALA A 80 -5.36 2.60 -3.89
CA ALA A 80 -5.40 1.70 -2.74
C ALA A 80 -6.58 0.72 -2.84
N SER A 81 -7.76 1.18 -3.24
CA SER A 81 -8.93 0.33 -3.47
C SER A 81 -8.68 -0.69 -4.59
N ALA A 82 -8.12 -0.26 -5.73
CA ALA A 82 -7.77 -1.16 -6.82
C ALA A 82 -6.76 -2.24 -6.39
N ARG A 83 -5.75 -1.86 -5.59
CA ARG A 83 -4.80 -2.83 -5.01
C ARG A 83 -5.46 -3.83 -4.07
N ARG A 84 -6.44 -3.40 -3.27
CA ARG A 84 -7.19 -4.30 -2.37
C ARG A 84 -8.04 -5.30 -3.15
N VAL A 85 -8.74 -4.84 -4.18
CA VAL A 85 -9.53 -5.72 -5.07
C VAL A 85 -8.63 -6.76 -5.70
N ARG A 86 -7.54 -6.33 -6.35
CA ARG A 86 -6.55 -7.24 -6.95
C ARG A 86 -5.98 -8.24 -5.95
N ARG A 87 -5.73 -7.81 -4.71
CA ARG A 87 -5.20 -8.67 -3.64
C ARG A 87 -6.21 -9.73 -3.20
N ALA A 88 -7.49 -9.35 -3.10
CA ALA A 88 -8.60 -10.25 -2.77
C ALA A 88 -8.85 -11.27 -3.89
N GLU A 89 -8.82 -10.84 -5.16
CA GLU A 89 -8.91 -11.73 -6.34
C GLU A 89 -7.77 -12.76 -6.37
N LEU A 90 -6.56 -12.34 -5.98
CA LEU A 90 -5.40 -13.22 -5.85
C LEU A 90 -5.44 -14.13 -4.61
N GLY A 91 -6.50 -14.09 -3.79
CA GLY A 91 -6.61 -14.89 -2.56
C GLY A 91 -5.61 -14.52 -1.46
N THR A 92 -4.92 -13.38 -1.57
CA THR A 92 -3.86 -12.97 -0.65
C THR A 92 -4.43 -12.17 0.54
N ASN A 93 -5.29 -12.78 1.35
CA ASN A 93 -5.89 -12.10 2.52
C ASN A 93 -4.90 -11.83 3.69
N GLY A 94 -3.66 -12.33 3.64
CA GLY A 94 -2.58 -11.99 4.58
C GLY A 94 -1.74 -10.78 4.13
N PRO A 95 -1.14 -9.98 5.06
CA PRO A 95 -0.37 -8.77 4.71
C PRO A 95 0.51 -9.05 3.49
N ALA A 96 0.53 -8.13 2.52
CA ALA A 96 1.30 -8.32 1.29
C ALA A 96 2.68 -8.85 1.68
N PRO A 97 3.12 -10.02 1.16
CA PRO A 97 4.44 -10.50 1.49
C PRO A 97 5.36 -9.36 1.08
N VAL A 98 6.02 -8.77 2.06
CA VAL A 98 7.27 -8.06 1.79
C VAL A 98 8.12 -9.15 1.17
N LEU A 99 8.13 -9.22 -0.16
CA LEU A 99 9.13 -9.94 -0.92
C LEU A 99 10.45 -9.18 -0.71
N ARG A 100 10.92 -9.17 0.53
CA ARG A 100 12.33 -9.31 0.78
C ARG A 100 12.63 -10.70 0.25
N THR A 101 13.37 -10.77 -0.84
CA THR A 101 14.17 -11.95 -1.17
C THR A 101 15.12 -12.14 0.01
N ASP A 102 14.61 -12.71 1.10
CA ASP A 102 15.37 -12.83 2.33
C ASP A 102 16.36 -13.96 2.12
N ARG A 103 17.58 -13.57 1.76
CA ARG A 103 18.72 -14.50 1.66
C ARG A 103 18.84 -15.35 2.94
N ALA A 104 18.34 -14.89 4.10
CA ALA A 104 18.35 -15.67 5.33
C ALA A 104 17.54 -16.98 5.21
N HIS A 105 16.40 -16.98 4.51
CA HIS A 105 15.63 -18.22 4.31
C HIS A 105 16.39 -19.23 3.45
N ILE A 106 17.02 -18.75 2.36
CA ILE A 106 17.85 -19.58 1.48
C ILE A 106 19.06 -20.14 2.23
N ILE A 107 19.69 -19.33 3.08
CA ILE A 107 20.81 -19.75 3.94
C ILE A 107 20.35 -20.79 4.97
N ALA A 108 19.18 -20.59 5.61
CA ALA A 108 18.63 -21.53 6.60
C ALA A 108 18.28 -22.88 5.96
N ALA A 109 17.58 -22.87 4.82
CA ALA A 109 17.25 -24.07 4.06
C ALA A 109 18.51 -24.82 3.60
N GLY A 110 19.51 -24.10 3.09
CA GLY A 110 20.78 -24.69 2.67
C GLY A 110 21.56 -25.35 3.82
N ARG A 111 21.54 -24.74 5.02
CA ARG A 111 22.18 -25.32 6.22
C ARG A 111 21.46 -26.56 6.74
N ALA A 112 20.12 -26.56 6.72
CA ALA A 112 19.33 -27.73 7.13
C ALA A 112 19.61 -28.93 6.22
N ALA A 113 19.58 -28.73 4.90
CA ALA A 113 19.90 -29.77 3.92
C ALA A 113 21.34 -30.33 4.09
N LEU A 114 22.32 -29.47 4.42
CA LEU A 114 23.67 -29.90 4.74
C LEU A 114 23.73 -30.77 6.01
N ALA A 115 22.95 -30.44 7.04
CA ALA A 115 22.88 -31.21 8.28
C ALA A 115 22.20 -32.58 8.09
N GLU A 116 21.28 -32.67 7.14
CA GLU A 116 20.62 -33.92 6.71
C GLU A 116 21.50 -34.78 5.78
N GLY A 117 22.67 -34.28 5.36
CA GLY A 117 23.61 -35.00 4.50
C GLY A 117 23.28 -34.94 3.01
N VAL A 118 22.43 -34.01 2.58
CA VAL A 118 22.11 -33.79 1.16
C VAL A 118 23.35 -33.29 0.40
N ASP A 119 23.52 -33.77 -0.84
CA ASP A 119 24.64 -33.40 -1.69
C ASP A 119 24.71 -31.88 -1.98
N ARG A 120 25.93 -31.34 -2.05
CA ARG A 120 26.15 -29.89 -2.17
C ARG A 120 25.78 -29.34 -3.54
N GLU A 121 25.98 -30.13 -4.60
CA GLU A 121 25.62 -29.78 -5.97
C GLU A 121 24.09 -29.75 -6.11
N GLU A 122 23.40 -30.68 -5.44
CA GLU A 122 21.93 -30.76 -5.35
C GLU A 122 21.31 -29.56 -4.64
N ILE A 123 21.87 -29.17 -3.49
CA ILE A 123 21.42 -27.99 -2.72
C ILE A 123 21.60 -26.71 -3.54
N ALA A 124 22.74 -26.57 -4.22
CA ALA A 124 23.05 -25.42 -5.05
C ALA A 124 22.03 -25.23 -6.17
N ARG A 125 21.71 -26.32 -6.88
CA ARG A 125 20.73 -26.32 -7.99
C ARG A 125 19.32 -25.99 -7.51
N THR A 126 18.88 -26.64 -6.44
CA THR A 126 17.52 -26.50 -5.90
C THR A 126 17.25 -25.09 -5.37
N LEU A 127 18.24 -24.48 -4.73
CA LEU A 127 18.12 -23.14 -4.14
C LEU A 127 18.54 -22.00 -5.09
N GLY A 128 19.00 -22.32 -6.31
CA GLY A 128 19.44 -21.33 -7.29
C GLY A 128 20.70 -20.55 -6.86
N VAL A 129 21.62 -21.20 -6.14
CA VAL A 129 22.88 -20.62 -5.67
C VAL A 129 24.08 -21.40 -6.22
N THR A 130 25.30 -20.86 -6.06
CA THR A 130 26.52 -21.56 -6.51
C THR A 130 26.98 -22.58 -5.48
N ARG A 131 27.64 -23.67 -5.90
CA ARG A 131 28.26 -24.65 -4.99
C ARG A 131 29.20 -23.99 -3.97
N ARG A 132 29.97 -22.98 -4.40
CA ARG A 132 30.86 -22.19 -3.51
C ARG A 132 30.10 -21.46 -2.40
N THR A 133 28.84 -21.10 -2.62
CA THR A 133 27.96 -20.53 -1.60
C THR A 133 27.57 -21.59 -0.57
N VAL A 134 27.25 -22.80 -1.02
CA VAL A 134 26.93 -23.95 -0.16
C VAL A 134 28.13 -24.39 0.67
N ASP A 135 29.33 -24.45 0.06
CA ASP A 135 30.58 -24.78 0.76
C ASP A 135 30.88 -23.81 1.92
N ARG A 136 30.58 -22.51 1.75
CA ARG A 136 30.71 -21.50 2.83
C ARG A 136 29.76 -21.78 4.00
N TRP A 137 28.55 -22.27 3.72
CA TRP A 137 27.59 -22.63 4.77
C TRP A 137 28.00 -23.90 5.49
N ALA A 138 28.53 -24.90 4.77
CA ALA A 138 29.02 -26.15 5.35
C ALA A 138 30.10 -25.90 6.41
N ALA A 139 31.05 -24.99 6.13
CA ALA A 139 32.07 -24.60 7.11
C ALA A 139 31.48 -24.06 8.43
N THR A 140 30.31 -23.39 8.37
CA THR A 140 29.62 -22.91 9.57
C THR A 140 28.89 -24.04 10.31
N VAL A 141 28.20 -24.92 9.57
CA VAL A 141 27.45 -26.05 10.14
C VAL A 141 28.37 -27.03 10.84
N THR A 142 29.51 -27.38 10.22
CA THR A 142 30.54 -28.24 10.83
C THR A 142 31.09 -27.64 12.12
N ALA A 143 31.34 -26.33 12.16
CA ALA A 143 31.80 -25.63 13.37
C ALA A 143 30.74 -25.65 14.49
N SER A 144 29.46 -25.53 14.16
CA SER A 144 28.35 -25.60 15.13
C SER A 144 28.15 -27.00 15.71
N ILE A 145 28.35 -28.05 14.90
CA ILE A 145 28.25 -29.45 15.36
C ILE A 145 29.38 -29.80 16.34
N ILE A 146 30.61 -29.33 16.06
CA ILE A 146 31.78 -29.63 16.89
C ILE A 146 31.80 -28.80 18.18
N GLY A 147 31.25 -27.57 18.18
CA GLY A 147 31.24 -26.68 19.35
C GLY A 147 30.09 -26.88 20.35
N GLY A 148 29.16 -27.81 20.10
CA GLY A 148 27.92 -28.00 20.88
C GLY A 148 27.97 -28.99 22.04
N GLY A 149 29.10 -29.65 22.30
CA GLY A 149 29.25 -30.61 23.40
C GLY A 149 29.75 -29.96 24.69
N ARG A 150 28.83 -29.60 25.59
CA ARG A 150 29.09 -29.45 27.03
C ARG A 150 28.12 -30.33 27.79
#